data_AF-A0A1W9GK73-F1
#
_entry.id   AF-A0A1W9GK73-F1
#
_cell.length_a   1.000
_cell.length_b   1.000
_cell.length_c   1.000
_cell.angle_alpha   90.00
_cell.angle_beta   90.00
_cell.angle_gamma   90.00
#
_symmetry.space_group_name_H-M   'P 1'
#
loop_
_entity.id
_entity.type
_entity.pdbx_description
1 polymer ?
#
loop_
_entity_poly.entity_id
_entity_poly.type
_entity_poly.pdbx_seq_one_letter_code
_entity_poly.pdbx_strand_id
1 'polypeptide(L)'
;MALTRSVRAKTFQYDGREYEYLYHPYNRTWKNERGVEIPIFRELLLEYEGKRVLEVGNVLSHYFPIHHDVVDKYEVSSGVINQDIVEFVPREKYDLIISISTLEHVGWDEQPQKPIKLLQAIDRLRSACLAPSGRLVASLPIGYNRYFDYLQNNGKSPFRTQHFLKRISQQNYWIESDWEHCRDVPYGRFVAHAICIGTIQG
;
A
#
# COMPACT_ATOMS: atom_id res chain seq x y z
N MET A 1 13.60 -41.15 7.44
CA MET A 1 12.73 -39.96 7.43
C MET A 1 12.91 -39.26 6.09
N ALA A 2 11.93 -39.37 5.20
CA ALA A 2 11.96 -38.59 3.96
C ALA A 2 11.77 -37.12 4.31
N LEU A 3 12.78 -36.30 4.03
CA LEU A 3 12.63 -34.85 4.00
C LEU A 3 11.70 -34.54 2.82
N THR A 4 10.40 -34.54 3.05
CA THR A 4 9.44 -33.95 2.10
C THR A 4 9.78 -32.47 2.03
N ARG A 5 10.48 -32.11 0.96
CA ARG A 5 10.77 -30.73 0.60
C ARG A 5 9.42 -30.05 0.42
N SER A 6 8.94 -29.35 1.45
CA SER A 6 7.70 -28.57 1.39
C SER A 6 7.84 -27.60 0.23
N VAL A 7 7.08 -27.84 -0.84
CA VAL A 7 7.05 -26.94 -1.99
C VAL A 7 6.37 -25.67 -1.50
N ARG A 8 7.08 -24.54 -1.58
CA ARG A 8 6.53 -23.25 -1.17
C ARG A 8 5.30 -22.96 -2.02
N ALA A 9 4.17 -22.64 -1.38
CA ALA A 9 3.00 -22.15 -2.10
C ALA A 9 3.42 -20.96 -2.97
N LYS A 10 3.11 -21.02 -4.27
CA LYS A 10 3.52 -20.01 -5.24
C LYS A 10 2.51 -18.86 -5.33
N THR A 11 1.28 -19.10 -4.89
CA THR A 11 0.17 -18.18 -5.06
C THR A 11 -0.52 -17.83 -3.74
N PHE A 12 -1.29 -16.74 -3.77
CA PHE A 12 -2.21 -16.32 -2.72
C PHE A 12 -3.50 -15.77 -3.35
N GLN A 13 -4.57 -15.73 -2.56
CA GLN A 13 -5.87 -15.22 -2.99
C GLN A 13 -6.07 -13.80 -2.47
N TYR A 14 -6.64 -12.94 -3.31
CA TYR A 14 -7.03 -11.57 -2.96
C TYR A 14 -8.20 -11.14 -3.86
N ASP A 15 -9.29 -10.68 -3.26
CA ASP A 15 -10.49 -10.16 -3.95
C ASP A 15 -11.00 -11.10 -5.07
N GLY A 16 -11.07 -12.40 -4.75
CA GLY A 16 -11.53 -13.45 -5.67
C GLY A 16 -10.58 -13.77 -6.83
N ARG A 17 -9.36 -13.22 -6.83
CA ARG A 17 -8.31 -13.52 -7.82
C ARG A 17 -7.12 -14.21 -7.17
N GLU A 18 -6.46 -15.06 -7.95
CA GLU A 18 -5.21 -15.71 -7.58
C GLU A 18 -4.00 -14.93 -8.12
N TYR A 19 -3.03 -14.64 -7.24
CA TYR A 19 -1.80 -13.92 -7.58
C TYR A 19 -0.58 -14.78 -7.28
N GLU A 20 0.47 -14.66 -8.08
CA GLU A 20 1.78 -15.21 -7.73
C GLU A 20 2.49 -14.29 -6.72
N TYR A 21 3.12 -14.88 -5.69
CA TYR A 21 4.00 -14.12 -4.81
C TYR A 21 5.18 -13.55 -5.60
N LEU A 22 5.51 -12.28 -5.36
CA LEU A 22 6.73 -11.70 -5.90
C LEU A 22 7.95 -12.21 -5.12
N TYR A 23 8.92 -12.78 -5.83
CA TYR A 23 10.24 -13.12 -5.32
C TYR A 23 11.30 -12.19 -5.93
N HIS A 24 11.69 -11.15 -5.19
CA HIS A 24 12.64 -10.15 -5.67
C HIS A 24 13.70 -9.82 -4.60
N PRO A 25 14.99 -9.65 -4.98
CA PRO A 25 16.06 -9.38 -4.03
C PRO A 25 15.94 -8.03 -3.33
N TYR A 26 15.43 -6.99 -4.02
CA TYR A 26 15.13 -5.71 -3.39
C TYR A 26 14.11 -5.90 -2.26
N ASN A 27 14.43 -5.40 -1.07
CA ASN A 27 13.70 -5.64 0.16
C ASN A 27 13.47 -7.10 0.55
N ARG A 28 14.05 -8.09 -0.15
CA ARG A 28 13.88 -9.53 0.11
C ARG A 28 12.41 -9.88 0.28
N THR A 29 11.61 -9.62 -0.76
CA THR A 29 10.13 -9.66 -0.74
C THR A 29 9.54 -10.95 -0.17
N TRP A 30 10.28 -12.05 -0.27
CA TRP A 30 9.91 -13.34 0.31
C TRP A 30 9.84 -13.35 1.85
N LYS A 31 10.19 -12.25 2.53
CA LYS A 31 10.13 -12.05 3.98
C LYS A 31 9.14 -10.97 4.43
N ASN A 32 8.53 -10.22 3.51
CA ASN A 32 7.68 -9.07 3.86
C ASN A 32 6.43 -8.96 2.98
N GLU A 33 5.59 -7.99 3.31
CA GLU A 33 4.34 -7.64 2.64
C GLU A 33 4.53 -7.24 1.17
N ARG A 34 5.71 -6.78 0.75
CA ARG A 34 6.01 -6.48 -0.66
C ARG A 34 5.83 -7.71 -1.56
N GLY A 35 5.96 -8.92 -1.00
CA GLY A 35 5.68 -10.17 -1.72
C GLY A 35 4.23 -10.32 -2.17
N VAL A 36 3.27 -9.66 -1.52
CA VAL A 36 1.84 -9.67 -1.88
C VAL A 36 1.35 -8.32 -2.41
N GLU A 37 1.87 -7.21 -1.90
CA GLU A 37 1.47 -5.87 -2.35
C GLU A 37 1.85 -5.64 -3.81
N ILE A 38 3.10 -5.90 -4.19
CA ILE A 38 3.59 -5.55 -5.53
C ILE A 38 2.84 -6.28 -6.65
N PRO A 39 2.54 -7.60 -6.57
CA PRO A 39 1.68 -8.27 -7.54
C PRO A 39 0.31 -7.63 -7.70
N ILE A 40 -0.37 -7.29 -6.59
CA ILE A 40 -1.71 -6.69 -6.62
C ILE A 40 -1.68 -5.33 -7.32
N PHE A 41 -0.75 -4.46 -6.92
CA PHE A 41 -0.65 -3.11 -7.49
C PHE A 41 -0.14 -3.12 -8.92
N ARG A 42 0.68 -4.10 -9.31
CA ARG A 42 1.12 -4.27 -10.70
C ARG A 42 -0.06 -4.65 -11.60
N GLU A 43 -0.92 -5.57 -11.18
CA GLU A 43 -2.11 -5.93 -11.96
C GLU A 43 -3.06 -4.73 -12.08
N LEU A 44 -3.26 -3.98 -10.99
CA LEU A 44 -4.04 -2.76 -11.00
C LEU A 44 -3.48 -1.72 -11.99
N LEU A 45 -2.17 -1.55 -12.09
CA LEU A 45 -1.58 -0.63 -13.08
C LEU A 45 -1.88 -1.03 -14.52
N LEU A 46 -1.90 -2.33 -14.83
CA LEU A 46 -2.20 -2.81 -16.18
C LEU A 46 -3.65 -2.49 -16.58
N GLU A 47 -4.59 -2.49 -15.63
CA GLU A 47 -5.98 -2.07 -15.87
C GLU A 47 -6.10 -0.57 -16.23
N TYR A 48 -5.07 0.23 -15.93
CA TYR A 48 -5.01 1.68 -16.16
C TYR A 48 -3.95 2.07 -17.19
N GLU A 49 -3.57 1.15 -18.10
CA GLU A 49 -2.63 1.46 -19.18
C GLU A 49 -3.15 2.63 -20.04
N GLY A 50 -2.25 3.59 -20.31
CA GLY A 50 -2.59 4.82 -21.05
C GLY A 50 -3.42 5.85 -20.27
N LYS A 51 -3.66 5.64 -18.98
CA LYS A 51 -4.34 6.59 -18.08
C LYS A 51 -3.35 7.43 -17.27
N ARG A 52 -3.84 8.52 -16.67
CA ARG A 52 -3.04 9.35 -15.77
C ARG A 52 -2.97 8.66 -14.40
N VAL A 53 -1.79 8.18 -14.05
CA VAL A 53 -1.54 7.52 -12.77
C VAL A 53 -0.58 8.34 -11.91
N LEU A 54 -0.86 8.41 -10.60
CA LEU A 54 0.02 8.95 -9.58
C LEU A 54 0.36 7.86 -8.56
N GLU A 55 1.64 7.70 -8.25
CA GLU A 55 2.11 6.93 -7.10
C GLU A 55 2.58 7.87 -5.98
N VAL A 56 2.10 7.61 -4.77
CA VAL A 56 2.51 8.32 -3.55
C VAL A 56 3.48 7.45 -2.77
N GLY A 57 4.71 7.94 -2.66
CA GLY A 57 5.87 7.16 -2.24
C GLY A 57 6.48 6.39 -3.40
N ASN A 58 7.80 6.39 -3.53
CA ASN A 58 8.46 5.73 -4.65
C ASN A 58 8.72 4.24 -4.35
N VAL A 59 7.76 3.36 -4.68
CA VAL A 59 7.87 1.93 -4.39
C VAL A 59 8.09 1.10 -5.66
N LEU A 60 7.23 1.27 -6.66
CA LEU A 60 7.21 0.36 -7.82
C LEU A 60 8.44 0.49 -8.71
N SER A 61 9.06 1.68 -8.79
CA SER A 61 10.28 1.90 -9.57
C SER A 61 11.46 1.04 -9.13
N HIS A 62 11.46 0.55 -7.88
CA HIS A 62 12.49 -0.36 -7.36
C HIS A 62 12.33 -1.81 -7.83
N TYR A 63 11.20 -2.15 -8.47
CA TYR A 63 10.89 -3.52 -8.92
C TYR A 63 10.76 -3.64 -10.43
N PHE A 64 10.29 -2.59 -11.11
CA PHE A 64 10.16 -2.57 -12.57
C PHE A 64 10.16 -1.13 -13.12
N PRO A 65 10.43 -0.94 -14.42
CA PRO A 65 10.27 0.37 -15.06
C PRO A 65 8.84 0.90 -14.91
N ILE A 66 8.72 2.19 -14.59
CA ILE A 66 7.44 2.88 -14.42
C ILE A 66 7.30 4.01 -15.44
N HIS A 67 6.05 4.36 -15.75
CA HIS A 67 5.69 5.42 -16.70
C HIS A 67 4.73 6.47 -16.12
N HIS A 68 4.36 6.32 -14.85
CA HIS A 68 3.46 7.20 -14.12
C HIS A 68 4.21 8.23 -13.29
N ASP A 69 3.50 9.26 -12.84
CA ASP A 69 4.07 10.28 -11.96
C ASP A 69 4.27 9.71 -10.55
N VAL A 70 5.38 10.06 -9.90
CA VAL A 70 5.66 9.67 -8.51
C VAL A 70 5.88 10.91 -7.68
N VAL A 71 5.20 11.01 -6.53
CA VAL A 71 5.44 12.03 -5.52
C VAL A 71 5.99 11.38 -4.26
N ASP A 72 7.19 11.76 -3.87
CA ASP A 72 7.83 11.30 -2.63
C ASP A 72 8.61 12.45 -1.98
N LYS A 73 8.32 12.73 -0.72
CA LYS A 73 8.93 13.84 0.01
C LYS A 73 10.41 13.61 0.32
N TYR A 74 10.82 12.37 0.54
CA TYR A 74 12.13 12.03 1.11
C TYR A 74 13.05 11.36 0.10
N GLU A 75 12.53 10.54 -0.80
CA GLU A 75 13.35 9.84 -1.78
C GLU A 75 13.67 10.72 -2.99
N VAL A 76 14.91 11.22 -3.05
CA VAL A 76 15.41 12.01 -4.19
C VAL A 76 15.96 11.08 -5.26
N SER A 77 15.22 10.91 -6.36
CA SER A 77 15.63 10.10 -7.51
C SER A 77 15.08 10.68 -8.82
N SER A 78 15.63 10.22 -9.95
CA SER A 78 15.24 10.71 -11.27
C SER A 78 13.78 10.38 -11.57
N GLY A 79 12.99 11.38 -11.95
CA GLY A 79 11.57 11.22 -12.26
C GLY A 79 10.63 11.27 -11.06
N VAL A 80 11.17 11.43 -9.83
CA VAL A 80 10.37 11.60 -8.62
C VAL A 80 10.17 13.08 -8.32
N ILE A 81 8.92 13.47 -8.09
CA ILE A 81 8.53 14.82 -7.68
C ILE A 81 8.73 14.90 -6.16
N ASN A 82 9.79 15.62 -5.74
CA ASN A 82 10.13 15.77 -4.34
C ASN A 82 9.28 16.82 -3.62
N GLN A 83 8.06 16.46 -3.25
CA GLN A 83 7.12 17.33 -2.56
C GLN A 83 6.39 16.60 -1.44
N ASP A 84 5.98 17.33 -0.39
CA ASP A 84 5.04 16.83 0.60
C ASP A 84 3.67 16.64 -0.03
N ILE A 85 3.09 15.44 0.11
CA ILE A 85 1.83 15.12 -0.56
C ILE A 85 0.68 16.03 -0.11
N VAL A 86 0.71 16.60 1.10
CA VAL A 86 -0.34 17.53 1.57
C VAL A 86 -0.29 18.88 0.85
N GLU A 87 0.84 19.22 0.25
CA GLU A 87 1.10 20.45 -0.51
C GLU A 87 1.05 20.24 -2.02
N PHE A 88 1.10 18.98 -2.48
CA PHE A 88 1.08 18.64 -3.89
C PHE A 88 -0.24 19.02 -4.55
N VAL A 89 -0.14 19.72 -5.68
CA VAL A 89 -1.27 20.11 -6.52
C VAL A 89 -0.89 19.82 -7.96
N PRO A 90 -1.50 18.82 -8.61
CA PRO A 90 -1.17 18.50 -9.99
C PRO A 90 -1.82 19.50 -10.96
N ARG A 91 -1.25 19.60 -12.16
CA ARG A 91 -1.85 20.40 -13.24
C ARG A 91 -3.17 19.81 -13.73
N GLU A 92 -3.23 18.49 -13.80
CA GLU A 92 -4.40 17.71 -14.18
C GLU A 92 -4.58 16.57 -13.19
N LYS A 93 -5.84 16.24 -12.91
CA LYS A 93 -6.18 15.16 -11.99
C LYS A 93 -5.84 13.78 -12.56
N TYR A 94 -5.75 12.78 -11.69
CA TYR A 94 -5.36 11.41 -12.02
C TYR A 94 -6.57 10.47 -12.04
N ASP A 95 -6.56 9.54 -12.98
CA ASP A 95 -7.54 8.46 -13.10
C ASP A 95 -7.30 7.38 -12.03
N LEU A 96 -6.04 7.18 -11.65
CA LEU A 96 -5.63 6.26 -10.60
C LEU A 96 -4.59 6.92 -9.70
N ILE A 97 -4.78 6.78 -8.39
CA ILE A 97 -3.78 7.10 -7.38
C ILE A 97 -3.47 5.82 -6.62
N ILE A 98 -2.19 5.45 -6.53
CA ILE A 98 -1.71 4.32 -5.74
C ILE A 98 -0.77 4.77 -4.62
N SER A 99 -0.78 4.05 -3.51
CA SER A 99 0.18 4.20 -2.42
C SER A 99 0.43 2.85 -1.79
N ILE A 100 1.69 2.43 -1.70
CA ILE A 100 2.00 1.07 -1.27
C ILE A 100 2.84 1.10 0.01
N SER A 101 2.24 0.91 1.18
CA SER A 101 2.93 1.05 2.48
C SER A 101 3.77 2.34 2.52
N THR A 102 3.07 3.48 2.36
CA THR A 102 3.64 4.83 2.35
C THR A 102 2.81 5.77 3.25
N LEU A 103 1.48 5.82 3.03
CA LEU A 103 0.61 6.79 3.70
C LEU A 103 0.63 6.67 5.23
N GLU A 104 0.83 5.47 5.77
CA GLU A 104 0.96 5.23 7.21
C GLU A 104 2.12 6.00 7.84
N HIS A 105 3.14 6.37 7.07
CA HIS A 105 4.29 7.15 7.54
C HIS A 105 4.00 8.66 7.58
N VAL A 106 3.01 9.14 6.83
CA VAL A 106 2.75 10.59 6.66
C VAL A 106 2.31 11.23 7.97
N GLY A 107 3.21 12.06 8.53
CA GLY A 107 3.06 12.67 9.84
C GLY A 107 3.30 11.74 11.02
N TRP A 108 3.32 10.42 10.82
CA TRP A 108 3.62 9.44 11.87
C TRP A 108 5.11 9.39 12.20
N ASP A 109 5.96 9.45 11.17
CA ASP A 109 7.41 9.38 11.32
C ASP A 109 8.09 10.75 11.43
N GLU A 110 7.30 11.82 11.34
CA GLU A 110 7.80 13.19 11.38
C GLU A 110 8.10 13.64 12.80
N GLN A 111 8.98 14.64 12.94
CA GLN A 111 9.29 15.28 14.22
C GLN A 111 8.96 16.78 14.14
N PRO A 112 8.01 17.29 14.96
CA PRO A 112 7.15 16.53 15.87
C PRO A 112 6.15 15.62 15.14
N GLN A 113 5.72 14.54 15.79
CA GLN A 113 4.72 13.63 15.25
C GLN A 113 3.38 14.35 15.08
N LYS A 114 2.76 14.19 13.91
CA LYS A 114 1.47 14.79 13.49
C LYS A 114 0.53 13.73 12.91
N PRO A 115 -0.10 12.88 13.75
CA PRO A 115 -0.87 11.73 13.26
C PRO A 115 -2.04 12.10 12.33
N ILE A 116 -2.66 13.26 12.55
CA ILE A 116 -3.76 13.77 11.71
C ILE A 116 -3.36 13.99 10.24
N LYS A 117 -2.05 14.13 9.96
CA LYS A 117 -1.54 14.40 8.61
C LYS A 117 -1.84 13.26 7.64
N LEU A 118 -2.02 12.03 8.13
CA LEU A 118 -2.55 10.92 7.32
C LEU A 118 -3.89 11.28 6.68
N LEU A 119 -4.85 11.80 7.46
CA LEU A 119 -6.16 12.19 6.95
C LEU A 119 -6.07 13.42 6.04
N GLN A 120 -5.17 14.36 6.34
CA GLN A 120 -4.93 15.52 5.48
C GLN A 120 -4.37 15.10 4.11
N ALA A 121 -3.46 14.12 4.08
CA ALA A 121 -2.92 13.57 2.84
C ALA A 121 -4.01 12.87 2.03
N ILE A 122 -4.81 12.00 2.66
CA ILE A 122 -5.90 11.32 1.95
C ILE A 122 -6.94 12.31 1.43
N ASP A 123 -7.30 13.33 2.21
CA ASP A 123 -8.22 14.38 1.76
C ASP A 123 -7.65 15.20 0.60
N ARG A 124 -6.35 15.54 0.64
CA ARG A 124 -5.66 16.20 -0.48
C ARG A 124 -5.68 15.35 -1.75
N LEU A 125 -5.39 14.06 -1.63
CA LEU A 125 -5.43 13.13 -2.76
C LEU A 125 -6.83 13.09 -3.37
N ARG A 126 -7.87 12.92 -2.54
CA ARG A 126 -9.26 12.85 -2.99
C ARG A 126 -9.74 14.16 -3.61
N SER A 127 -9.52 15.29 -2.96
CA SER A 127 -10.12 16.58 -3.37
C SER A 127 -9.38 17.25 -4.52
N ALA A 128 -8.05 17.27 -4.48
CA ALA A 128 -7.22 18.02 -5.42
C ALA A 128 -6.62 17.15 -6.52
N CYS A 129 -6.30 15.89 -6.23
CA CYS A 129 -5.53 15.05 -7.15
C CYS A 129 -6.38 14.06 -7.94
N LEU A 130 -7.46 13.54 -7.35
CA LEU A 130 -8.27 12.47 -7.93
C LEU A 130 -9.33 13.02 -8.88
N ALA A 131 -9.41 12.47 -10.09
CA ALA A 131 -10.45 12.78 -11.07
C ALA A 131 -11.83 12.29 -10.58
N PRO A 132 -12.96 12.87 -11.04
CA PRO A 132 -14.30 12.47 -10.59
C PRO A 132 -14.66 11.00 -10.82
N SER A 133 -14.11 10.36 -11.84
CA SER A 133 -14.25 8.91 -12.09
C SER A 133 -13.01 8.11 -11.67
N GLY A 134 -12.09 8.76 -10.96
CA GLY A 134 -10.82 8.19 -10.57
C GLY A 134 -10.95 7.25 -9.37
N ARG A 135 -9.92 6.44 -9.17
CA ARG A 135 -9.79 5.55 -8.01
C ARG A 135 -8.51 5.84 -7.25
N LEU A 136 -8.59 5.88 -5.93
CA LEU A 136 -7.43 5.81 -5.04
C LEU A 136 -7.40 4.42 -4.41
N VAL A 137 -6.26 3.74 -4.49
CA VAL A 137 -6.02 2.44 -3.84
C VAL A 137 -4.75 2.55 -3.02
N ALA A 138 -4.80 2.22 -1.73
CA ALA A 138 -3.65 2.29 -0.86
C ALA A 138 -3.53 1.05 0.02
N SER A 139 -2.31 0.52 0.15
CA SER A 139 -1.99 -0.47 1.18
C SER A 139 -1.33 0.18 2.38
N LEU A 140 -1.76 -0.22 3.57
CA LEU A 140 -1.23 0.26 4.85
C LEU A 140 -1.00 -0.95 5.78
N PRO A 141 0.21 -1.11 6.33
CA PRO A 141 0.50 -2.05 7.40
C PRO A 141 -0.31 -1.79 8.66
N ILE A 142 -0.98 -2.83 9.16
CA ILE A 142 -1.64 -2.81 10.46
C ILE A 142 -0.59 -2.89 11.57
N GLY A 143 -0.80 -2.12 12.64
CA GLY A 143 0.11 -2.10 13.79
C GLY A 143 1.28 -1.11 13.67
N TYR A 144 1.50 -0.51 12.49
CA TYR A 144 2.57 0.47 12.30
C TYR A 144 2.16 1.85 12.82
N ASN A 145 1.08 2.39 12.23
CA ASN A 145 0.51 3.69 12.61
C ASN A 145 -0.69 3.46 13.54
N ARG A 146 -0.49 3.65 14.85
CA ARG A 146 -1.53 3.41 15.87
C ARG A 146 -2.71 4.36 15.75
N TYR A 147 -2.54 5.51 15.12
CA TYR A 147 -3.65 6.40 14.81
C TYR A 147 -4.54 5.84 13.71
N PHE A 148 -3.97 5.22 12.66
CA PHE A 148 -4.74 4.50 11.66
C PHE A 148 -5.49 3.30 12.28
N ASP A 149 -4.83 2.49 13.10
CA ASP A 149 -5.47 1.37 13.82
C ASP A 149 -6.64 1.87 14.72
N TYR A 150 -6.48 3.03 15.35
CA TYR A 150 -7.54 3.68 16.12
C TYR A 150 -8.72 4.08 15.24
N LEU A 151 -8.48 4.66 14.06
CA LEU A 151 -9.56 4.99 13.12
C LEU A 151 -10.34 3.74 12.72
N GLN A 152 -9.65 2.63 12.44
CA GLN A 152 -10.28 1.35 12.12
C GLN A 152 -11.17 0.83 13.25
N ASN A 153 -10.64 0.76 14.47
CA ASN A 153 -11.39 0.30 15.64
C ASN A 153 -12.67 1.10 15.93
N ASN A 154 -12.73 2.34 15.47
CA ASN A 154 -13.84 3.24 15.71
C ASN A 154 -14.77 3.42 14.49
N GLY A 155 -14.60 2.61 13.43
CA GLY A 155 -15.40 2.72 12.21
C GLY A 155 -15.19 4.04 11.46
N LYS A 156 -14.02 4.68 11.64
CA LYS A 156 -13.64 5.98 11.07
C LYS A 156 -12.59 5.85 9.98
N SER A 157 -12.56 4.70 9.29
CA SER A 157 -11.69 4.53 8.14
C SER A 157 -11.92 5.63 7.11
N PRO A 158 -10.87 6.21 6.52
CA PRO A 158 -11.04 7.12 5.38
C PRO A 158 -11.40 6.38 4.09
N PHE A 159 -11.28 5.04 4.06
CA PHE A 159 -11.53 4.24 2.87
C PHE A 159 -12.99 3.79 2.78
N ARG A 160 -13.54 3.81 1.56
CA ARG A 160 -14.90 3.35 1.25
C ARG A 160 -15.01 1.83 1.29
N THR A 161 -14.05 1.14 0.67
CA THR A 161 -13.93 -0.32 0.73
C THR A 161 -12.56 -0.70 1.24
N GLN A 162 -12.48 -1.85 1.91
CA GLN A 162 -11.27 -2.32 2.57
C GLN A 162 -11.19 -3.83 2.45
N HIS A 163 -10.03 -4.31 2.03
CA HIS A 163 -9.66 -5.73 2.05
C HIS A 163 -8.47 -5.89 2.98
N PHE A 164 -8.36 -7.04 3.64
CA PHE A 164 -7.27 -7.31 4.55
C PHE A 164 -6.54 -8.57 4.13
N LEU A 165 -5.21 -8.54 4.23
CA LEU A 165 -4.37 -9.71 4.08
C LEU A 165 -3.63 -9.93 5.40
N LYS A 166 -3.61 -11.16 5.89
CA LYS A 166 -2.91 -11.56 7.11
C LYS A 166 -1.82 -12.58 6.81
N ARG A 167 -0.63 -12.33 7.34
CA ARG A 167 0.47 -13.29 7.33
C ARG A 167 0.18 -14.41 8.33
N ILE A 168 0.28 -15.65 7.88
CA ILE A 168 -0.02 -16.85 8.68
C ILE A 168 1.19 -17.76 8.92
N SER A 169 2.37 -17.41 8.39
CA SER A 169 3.57 -18.24 8.55
C SER A 169 4.87 -17.43 8.59
N GLN A 170 5.91 -18.04 9.19
CA GLN A 170 7.28 -17.53 9.12
C GLN A 170 7.86 -17.57 7.70
N GLN A 171 7.32 -18.44 6.84
CA GLN A 171 7.65 -18.52 5.42
C GLN A 171 6.95 -17.44 4.59
N ASN A 172 6.28 -16.47 5.23
CA ASN A 172 5.61 -15.33 4.59
C ASN A 172 4.45 -15.76 3.68
N TYR A 173 3.61 -16.68 4.15
CA TYR A 173 2.33 -16.96 3.51
C TYR A 173 1.25 -16.03 4.03
N TRP A 174 0.37 -15.61 3.13
CA TRP A 174 -0.70 -14.67 3.38
C TRP A 174 -2.04 -15.25 2.95
N ILE A 175 -3.09 -14.88 3.66
CA ILE A 175 -4.48 -15.19 3.32
C ILE A 175 -5.31 -13.90 3.37
N GLU A 176 -6.35 -13.84 2.54
CA GLU A 176 -7.40 -12.82 2.70
C GLU A 176 -8.10 -12.99 4.05
N SER A 177 -8.44 -11.86 4.66
CA SER A 177 -8.92 -11.80 6.04
C SER A 177 -9.81 -10.57 6.23
N ASP A 178 -10.15 -10.28 7.49
CA ASP A 178 -10.95 -9.13 7.89
C ASP A 178 -10.27 -8.35 9.02
N TRP A 179 -10.90 -7.23 9.41
CA TRP A 179 -10.39 -6.39 10.49
C TRP A 179 -10.29 -7.12 11.84
N GLU A 180 -11.30 -7.92 12.22
CA GLU A 180 -11.32 -8.59 13.52
C GLU A 180 -10.16 -9.58 13.67
N HIS A 181 -9.77 -10.24 12.59
CA HIS A 181 -8.63 -11.15 12.59
C HIS A 181 -7.27 -10.43 12.49
N CYS A 182 -7.24 -9.14 12.11
CA CYS A 182 -6.01 -8.36 11.89
C CYS A 182 -5.71 -7.34 13.00
N ARG A 183 -6.71 -6.80 13.70
CA ARG A 183 -6.62 -5.63 14.60
C ARG A 183 -5.58 -5.71 15.71
N ASP A 184 -5.30 -6.92 16.22
CA ASP A 184 -4.36 -7.15 17.33
C ASP A 184 -3.03 -7.74 16.88
N VAL A 185 -2.82 -7.85 15.56
CA VAL A 185 -1.59 -8.38 15.00
C VAL A 185 -0.48 -7.33 15.18
N PRO A 186 0.66 -7.67 15.82
CA PRO A 186 1.75 -6.72 16.00
C PRO A 186 2.47 -6.48 14.68
N TYR A 187 2.88 -5.23 14.45
CA TYR A 187 3.86 -4.91 13.42
C TYR A 187 5.23 -5.47 13.85
N GLY A 188 5.87 -6.24 12.96
CA GLY A 188 7.15 -6.87 13.22
C GLY A 188 8.32 -5.90 13.10
N ARG A 189 9.56 -6.43 13.16
CA ARG A 189 10.76 -5.62 12.94
C ARG A 189 10.88 -5.25 11.45
N PHE A 190 10.32 -4.10 11.07
CA PHE A 190 10.26 -3.60 9.69
C PHE A 190 9.50 -4.51 8.72
N VAL A 191 8.52 -5.28 9.24
CA VAL A 191 7.69 -6.17 8.42
C VAL A 191 6.27 -6.17 8.95
N ALA A 192 5.30 -6.05 8.04
CA ALA A 192 3.89 -6.17 8.37
C ALA A 192 3.48 -7.64 8.52
N HIS A 193 2.64 -7.92 9.50
CA HIS A 193 1.98 -9.22 9.64
C HIS A 193 0.50 -9.16 9.22
N ALA A 194 -0.03 -7.96 9.02
CA ALA A 194 -1.32 -7.72 8.39
C ALA A 194 -1.24 -6.40 7.61
N ILE A 195 -1.95 -6.33 6.48
CA ILE A 195 -2.09 -5.11 5.69
C ILE A 195 -3.57 -4.87 5.40
N CYS A 196 -3.97 -3.61 5.36
CA CYS A 196 -5.24 -3.15 4.82
C CYS A 196 -4.99 -2.61 3.42
N ILE A 197 -5.76 -3.04 2.43
CA ILE A 197 -5.85 -2.41 1.11
C ILE A 197 -7.18 -1.68 1.04
N GLY A 198 -7.10 -0.35 1.15
CA GLY A 198 -8.25 0.54 1.17
C GLY A 198 -8.46 1.23 -0.17
N THR A 199 -9.72 1.50 -0.53
CA THR A 199 -10.06 2.21 -1.76
C THR A 199 -11.02 3.38 -1.55
N ILE A 200 -10.85 4.41 -2.37
CA ILE A 200 -11.74 5.59 -2.48
C ILE A 200 -12.07 5.78 -3.96
N GLN A 201 -13.33 6.12 -4.25
CA GLN A 201 -13.78 6.55 -5.58
C GLN A 201 -13.94 8.08 -5.58
N GLY A 202 -13.67 8.71 -6.73
CA GLY A 202 -13.81 10.15 -6.97
C GLY A 202 -15.24 10.67 -6.94
#